data_AF-A0A920HRG9-F1
#
_entry.id   AF-A0A920HRG9-F1
#
_cell.length_a   1.000
_cell.length_b   1.000
_cell.length_c   1.000
_cell.angle_alpha   90.00
_cell.angle_beta   90.00
_cell.angle_gamma   90.00
#
_symmetry.space_group_name_H-M   'P 1'
#
loop_
_entity.id
_entity.type
_entity.pdbx_description
1 polymer ?
#
loop_
_entity_poly.entity_id
_entity_poly.type
_entity_poly.pdbx_seq_one_letter_code
_entity_poly.pdbx_strand_id
1 'polypeptide(L)' 'MRDMLSKTKIYAPFDGTIDEIISNPGSNLIPGISQILRLVNLEKVYAEAFVSEKYISNVNTKTEALVRIPL' A
#
# COMPACT_ATOMS: atom_id res chain seq x y z
N MET A 1 -14.78 -28.98 2.03
CA MET A 1 -13.41 -29.21 2.54
C MET A 1 -12.31 -28.65 1.65
N ARG A 2 -12.35 -28.86 0.32
CA ARG A 2 -11.27 -28.41 -0.60
C ARG A 2 -11.02 -26.89 -0.56
N ASP A 3 -12.05 -26.07 -0.40
CA ASP A 3 -11.92 -24.61 -0.36
C ASP A 3 -11.29 -24.04 0.91
N MET A 4 -11.29 -24.79 2.01
CA MET A 4 -10.61 -24.37 3.23
C MET A 4 -9.11 -24.66 3.13
N LEU A 5 -8.74 -25.73 2.41
CA LEU A 5 -7.35 -26.08 2.14
C LEU A 5 -6.68 -25.10 1.16
N SER A 6 -7.41 -24.53 0.22
CA SER A 6 -6.85 -23.49 -0.67
C SER A 6 -6.52 -22.20 0.09
N LYS A 7 -7.30 -21.87 1.13
CA LYS A 7 -7.10 -20.70 1.99
C LYS A 7 -5.93 -20.81 2.97
N THR A 8 -5.29 -21.98 3.09
CA THR A 8 -4.07 -22.13 3.91
C THR A 8 -2.82 -21.64 3.19
N LYS A 9 -2.90 -21.42 1.87
CA LYS A 9 -1.83 -20.86 1.05
C LYS A 9 -2.20 -19.45 0.63
N ILE A 10 -1.25 -18.53 0.77
CA ILE A 10 -1.44 -17.12 0.41
C ILE A 10 -0.72 -16.91 -0.92
N TYR A 11 -1.44 -16.32 -1.88
CA TYR A 11 -0.91 -15.94 -3.18
C TYR A 11 -0.99 -14.42 -3.31
N ALA A 12 -0.04 -13.82 -4.03
CA ALA A 12 -0.06 -12.39 -4.28
C ALA A 12 -1.30 -12.01 -5.11
N PRO A 13 -2.03 -10.94 -4.74
CA PRO A 13 -3.21 -10.51 -5.49
C PRO A 13 -2.87 -9.71 -6.76
N PHE A 14 -1.65 -9.19 -6.87
CA PHE A 14 -1.14 -8.43 -8.01
C PHE A 14 0.39 -8.49 -8.05
N ASP A 15 0.99 -8.07 -9.16
CA ASP A 15 2.44 -7.95 -9.31
C ASP A 15 2.96 -6.70 -8.60
N GLY A 16 3.93 -6.87 -7.69
CA GLY A 16 4.46 -5.79 -6.86
C GLY A 16 5.70 -6.22 -6.08
N THR A 17 6.13 -5.34 -5.17
CA THR A 17 7.29 -5.57 -4.30
C THR A 17 6.83 -5.78 -2.86
N ILE A 18 7.43 -6.75 -2.17
CA ILE A 18 7.20 -6.94 -0.74
C ILE A 18 7.95 -5.84 -0.01
N ASP A 19 7.21 -5.01 0.69
CA ASP A 19 7.79 -3.93 1.49
C ASP A 19 8.09 -4.40 2.92
N GLU A 20 7.15 -5.13 3.55
CA GLU A 20 7.35 -5.65 4.91
C GLU A 20 6.70 -7.02 5.11
N ILE A 21 7.38 -7.88 5.89
CA ILE A 21 6.84 -9.13 6.43
C ILE A 21 6.49 -8.89 7.89
N ILE A 22 5.20 -8.77 8.19
CA ILE A 22 4.70 -8.35 9.51
C ILE A 22 4.56 -9.54 10.46
N SER A 23 4.14 -10.69 9.94
CA SER A 23 3.92 -11.91 10.73
C SER A 23 5.08 -12.89 10.60
N ASN A 24 5.60 -13.36 11.74
CA ASN A 24 6.69 -14.34 11.79
C ASN A 24 6.16 -15.79 11.82
N PRO A 25 6.96 -16.78 11.39
CA PRO A 25 6.61 -18.18 11.56
C PRO A 25 6.30 -18.51 13.03
N GLY A 26 5.18 -19.20 13.27
CA GLY A 26 4.73 -19.57 14.63
C GLY A 26 3.91 -18.50 15.35
N SER A 27 3.66 -17.34 14.73
CA SER A 27 2.73 -16.35 15.27
C SER A 27 1.27 -16.78 15.12
N ASN A 28 0.42 -16.41 16.08
CA ASN A 28 -1.02 -16.68 16.01
C ASN A 28 -1.70 -15.66 15.08
N LEU A 29 -2.46 -16.15 14.11
CA LEU A 29 -3.10 -15.32 13.09
C LEU A 29 -4.62 -15.43 13.19
N ILE A 30 -5.28 -14.27 13.16
CA ILE A 30 -6.74 -14.16 13.12
C ILE A 30 -7.13 -13.69 11.72
N PRO A 31 -7.93 -14.46 10.97
CA PRO A 31 -8.39 -14.06 9.64
C PRO A 31 -9.06 -12.68 9.66
N GLY A 32 -8.64 -11.80 8.75
CA GLY A 32 -9.20 -10.46 8.58
C GLY A 32 -8.65 -9.38 9.52
N ILE A 33 -7.87 -9.74 10.53
CA ILE A 33 -7.27 -8.77 11.47
C ILE A 33 -5.73 -8.81 11.36
N SER A 34 -5.16 -10.01 11.40
CA SER A 34 -3.70 -10.18 11.37
C SER A 34 -3.14 -9.90 9.98
N GLN A 35 -2.30 -8.87 9.89
CA GLN A 35 -1.56 -8.55 8.68
C GLN A 35 -0.33 -9.45 8.58
N ILE A 36 -0.14 -10.07 7.42
CA ILE A 36 0.92 -11.07 7.21
C ILE A 36 2.06 -10.42 6.42
N LEU A 37 1.72 -9.81 5.28
CA LEU A 37 2.64 -9.25 4.31
C LEU A 37 2.07 -7.92 3.80
N ARG A 38 2.95 -6.94 3.59
CA ARG A 38 2.63 -5.72 2.86
C ARG A 38 3.23 -5.80 1.45
N LEU A 39 2.34 -5.78 0.46
CA LEU A 39 2.70 -5.76 -0.96
C LEU A 39 2.40 -4.37 -1.53
N VAL A 40 3.39 -3.76 -2.19
CA VAL A 40 3.27 -2.42 -2.78
C VAL A 40 3.49 -2.48 -4.29
N ASN A 41 2.79 -1.63 -5.03
CA ASN A 41 3.03 -1.44 -6.46
C ASN A 41 3.88 -0.17 -6.66
N LEU A 42 5.06 -0.33 -7.25
CA LEU A 42 6.01 0.76 -7.50
C LEU A 42 5.92 1.34 -8.93
N GLU A 43 5.07 0.79 -9.80
CA GLU A 43 4.88 1.30 -11.17
C GLU A 43 4.08 2.61 -11.19
N LYS A 44 3.21 2.84 -10.19
CA LYS A 44 2.34 4.02 -10.09
C LYS A 44 2.50 4.72 -8.74
N VAL A 45 3.63 5.40 -8.58
CA VAL A 45 3.91 6.22 -7.40
C VAL A 45 3.35 7.63 -7.58
N TYR A 46 2.76 8.19 -6.54
CA TYR A 46 2.27 9.57 -6.51
C TYR A 46 2.63 10.22 -5.16
N ALA A 47 2.74 11.55 -5.16
CA ALA A 47 2.94 12.33 -3.94
C ALA A 47 1.63 12.98 -3.52
N GLU A 48 1.35 12.97 -2.21
CA GLU A 48 0.19 13.63 -1.63
C GLU A 48 0.66 14.79 -0.75
N ALA A 49 -0.03 15.93 -0.84
CA ALA A 49 0.27 17.12 -0.08
C ALA A 49 -1.01 17.76 0.44
N PHE A 50 -1.00 18.18 1.70
CA PHE A 50 -2.09 18.94 2.29
C PHE A 50 -1.92 20.43 1.96
N VAL A 51 -2.81 20.97 1.14
CA VAL A 51 -2.82 22.39 0.77
C VAL A 51 -3.95 23.09 1.52
N SER A 52 -3.66 24.25 2.12
CA SER A 52 -4.68 25.06 2.78
C SER A 52 -5.72 25.55 1.77
N GLU A 53 -7.00 25.50 2.15
CA GLU A 53 -8.13 25.98 1.35
C GLU A 53 -7.98 27.44 0.90
N LYS A 54 -7.21 28.26 1.62
CA LYS A 54 -6.87 29.62 1.19
C LYS A 54 -6.29 29.67 -0.23
N TYR A 55 -5.62 28.60 -0.65
CA TYR A 55 -4.98 28.50 -1.96
C TYR A 55 -5.81 27.73 -2.99
N ILE A 56 -7.05 27.33 -2.68
CA ILE A 56 -7.92 26.54 -3.59
C ILE A 56 -8.13 27.24 -4.94
N SER A 57 -8.25 28.58 -4.95
CA SER A 57 -8.42 29.36 -6.18
C SER A 57 -7.16 29.41 -7.07
N ASN A 58 -5.99 29.07 -6.52
CA ASN A 58 -4.71 29.14 -7.22
C ASN A 58 -4.22 27.76 -7.72
N VAL A 59 -4.85 26.67 -7.29
CA VAL A 59 -4.48 25.30 -7.65
C VAL A 59 -5.56 24.69 -8.52
N ASN A 60 -5.22 24.32 -9.75
CA ASN A 60 -6.11 23.69 -10.70
C ASN A 60 -5.59 22.32 -11.09
N THR A 61 -6.45 21.51 -11.72
CA THR A 61 -5.99 20.27 -12.36
C THR A 61 -4.91 20.61 -13.39
N LYS A 62 -3.82 19.83 -13.40
CA LYS A 62 -2.60 20.05 -14.22
C LYS A 62 -1.70 21.21 -13.80
N THR A 63 -1.92 21.83 -12.64
CA THR A 63 -0.92 22.74 -12.08
C THR A 63 0.39 21.98 -11.83
N GLU A 64 1.50 22.52 -12.33
CA GLU A 64 2.82 21.92 -12.12
C GLU A 64 3.24 22.02 -10.65
N ALA A 65 3.85 20.96 -10.14
CA ALA A 65 4.33 20.89 -8.77
C ALA A 65 5.77 20.38 -8.76
N LEU A 66 6.63 21.05 -7.97
CA LEU A 66 8.00 20.61 -7.75
C LEU A 66 8.06 19.83 -6.44
N VAL A 67 8.36 18.54 -6.54
CA VAL A 67 8.53 17.64 -5.39
C VAL A 67 10.01 17.42 -5.16
N ARG A 68 10.49 17.70 -3.95
CA ARG A 68 11.87 17.44 -3.55
C ARG A 68 11.89 16.38 -2.45
N ILE A 69 12.46 15.22 -2.77
CA ILE A 69 12.69 14.14 -1.80
C ILE A 69 14.09 14.35 -1.21
N PRO A 70 14.24 14.57 0.11
CA PRO A 70 15.56 14.60 0.74
C PRO A 70 16.19 13.20 0.70
N LEU A 71 17.50 13.15 0.47
CA LEU A 71 18.33 11.95 0.60
C LEU A 71 18.80 11.77 2.04
#